data_AF-A0A496ZUE5-F1
#
_entry.id   AF-A0A496ZUE5-F1
#
_cell.length_a   1.000
_cell.length_b   1.000
_cell.length_c   1.000
_cell.angle_alpha   90.00
_cell.angle_beta   90.00
_cell.angle_gamma   90.00
#
_symmetry.space_group_name_H-M   'P 1'
#
loop_
_entity.id
_entity.type
_entity.pdbx_description
1 polymer ?
#
loop_
_entity_poly.entity_id
_entity_poly.type
_entity_poly.pdbx_seq_one_letter_code
_entity_poly.pdbx_strand_id
1 'polypeptide(L)'
;DANKYSVGIEFPTINLLGSKELSFQIEVQYEERYFQSEYLEDEYHFARDDYILSIKPNIEMSLSKSIKLKTNGSFEKRNTDSPFEVIERDKEYELFEFGITLIHSF
;
A
#
# COMPACT_ATOMS: atom_id res chain seq x y z
N ASP A 1 -10.93 1.63 15.79
CA ASP A 1 -11.16 0.94 14.51
C ASP A 1 -10.77 1.84 13.34
N ALA A 2 -10.32 1.25 12.23
CA ALA A 2 -9.88 1.98 11.04
C ALA A 2 -10.85 1.73 9.88
N ASN A 3 -11.26 2.80 9.20
CA ASN A 3 -12.03 2.70 7.96
C ASN A 3 -11.05 2.58 6.79
N LYS A 4 -11.24 1.58 5.93
CA LYS A 4 -10.36 1.34 4.78
C LYS A 4 -11.17 1.37 3.49
N TYR A 5 -10.74 2.22 2.57
CA TYR A 5 -11.30 2.35 1.24
C TYR A 5 -10.21 1.97 0.24
N SER A 6 -10.54 1.15 -0.75
CA SER A 6 -9.60 0.72 -1.78
C SER A 6 -10.24 0.75 -3.15
N VAL A 7 -9.49 1.24 -4.13
CA VAL A 7 -9.86 1.21 -5.55
C VAL A 7 -8.69 0.64 -6.34
N GLY A 8 -8.98 -0.39 -7.13
CA GLY A 8 -8.02 -1.04 -8.01
C GLY A 8 -8.35 -0.80 -9.47
N ILE A 9 -7.33 -0.58 -10.28
CA ILE A 9 -7.40 -0.62 -11.75
C ILE A 9 -6.56 -1.79 -12.21
N GLU A 10 -7.20 -2.74 -12.87
CA GLU A 10 -6.53 -3.83 -13.57
C GLU A 10 -6.49 -3.50 -15.07
N PHE A 11 -5.30 -3.52 -15.65
CA PHE A 11 -5.12 -3.30 -17.07
C PHE A 11 -5.25 -4.63 -17.81
N PRO A 12 -5.83 -4.63 -19.03
CA PRO A 12 -5.93 -5.85 -19.83
C PRO A 12 -4.57 -6.51 -20.01
N THR A 13 -4.54 -7.83 -19.80
CA THR A 13 -3.33 -8.63 -20.00
C THR A 13 -2.80 -8.50 -21.42
N ILE A 14 -1.53 -8.16 -21.55
CA ILE A 14 -0.84 -8.07 -22.83
C ILE A 14 -0.20 -9.43 -23.13
N ASN A 15 -0.65 -10.05 -24.21
CA ASN A 15 -0.02 -11.25 -24.75
C ASN A 15 1.22 -10.84 -25.56
N LEU A 16 2.39 -11.14 -25.01
CA LEU A 16 3.68 -11.05 -25.69
C LEU A 16 3.94 -12.37 -26.43
N LEU A 17 4.80 -12.35 -27.45
CA LEU A 17 5.09 -13.48 -28.35
C LEU A 17 5.01 -14.87 -27.68
N GLY A 18 4.09 -15.71 -28.17
CA GLY A 18 3.96 -17.12 -27.79
C GLY A 18 3.16 -17.37 -26.51
N SER A 19 3.86 -17.40 -25.36
CA SER A 19 3.34 -17.82 -24.04
C SER A 19 3.66 -16.84 -22.91
N LYS A 20 4.09 -15.63 -23.28
CA LYS A 20 4.46 -14.59 -22.33
C LYS A 20 3.26 -13.69 -22.14
N GLU A 21 2.81 -13.56 -20.90
CA GLU A 21 1.69 -12.72 -20.53
C GLU A 21 2.20 -11.67 -19.57
N LEU A 22 1.79 -10.43 -19.74
CA LEU A 22 2.08 -9.32 -18.84
C LEU A 22 0.76 -8.77 -18.32
N SER A 23 0.56 -8.81 -17.01
CA SER A 23 -0.55 -8.13 -16.34
C SER A 23 0.00 -7.02 -15.46
N PHE A 24 -0.78 -5.95 -15.36
CA PHE A 24 -0.46 -4.79 -14.56
C PHE A 24 -1.69 -4.36 -13.79
N GLN A 25 -1.50 -4.12 -12.49
CA GLN A 25 -2.53 -3.63 -11.59
C GLN A 25 -1.96 -2.46 -10.79
N ILE A 26 -2.79 -1.46 -10.54
CA ILE A 26 -2.51 -0.44 -9.53
C ILE A 26 -3.68 -0.43 -8.55
N GLU A 27 -3.38 -0.52 -7.27
CA GLU A 27 -4.35 -0.27 -6.20
C GLU A 27 -4.02 1.03 -5.47
N VAL A 28 -5.03 1.85 -5.22
CA VAL A 28 -4.95 3.02 -4.33
C VAL A 28 -5.81 2.74 -3.11
N GLN A 29 -5.22 2.84 -1.94
CA GLN A 29 -5.87 2.61 -0.66
C GLN A 29 -5.82 3.87 0.20
N TYR A 30 -6.93 4.21 0.81
CA TYR A 30 -7.04 5.28 1.78
C TYR A 30 -7.60 4.71 3.09
N GLU A 31 -6.84 4.84 4.16
CA GLU A 31 -7.18 4.35 5.49
C GLU A 31 -7.33 5.52 6.46
N GLU A 32 -8.50 5.68 7.04
CA GLU A 32 -8.80 6.67 8.08
C GLU A 32 -8.83 5.99 9.44
N ARG A 33 -8.15 6.62 10.40
CA ARG A 33 -8.10 6.18 11.78
C ARG A 33 -8.50 7.35 12.65
N TYR A 34 -9.44 7.08 13.54
CA TYR A 34 -9.76 8.00 14.62
C TYR A 34 -9.37 7.35 15.94
N PHE A 35 -8.52 8.03 16.71
CA PHE A 35 -8.12 7.57 18.03
C PHE A 35 -8.90 8.34 19.09
N GLN A 36 -9.74 7.61 19.84
CA GLN A 36 -10.38 8.11 21.06
C GLN A 36 -9.62 7.58 22.25
N SER A 37 -9.15 8.48 23.12
CA SER A 37 -8.64 8.12 24.44
C SER A 37 -9.64 8.59 25.49
N GLU A 38 -9.90 7.75 26.49
CA GLU A 38 -10.72 8.10 27.66
C GLU A 38 -9.95 9.00 28.64
N TYR A 39 -8.63 9.12 28.48
CA TYR A 39 -7.75 9.91 29.33
C TYR A 39 -7.47 11.28 28.70
N LEU A 40 -7.85 12.34 29.43
CA LEU A 40 -7.62 13.74 29.05
C LEU A 40 -6.12 14.09 28.89
N GLU A 41 -5.23 13.32 29.51
CA GLU A 41 -3.78 13.53 29.48
C GLU A 41 -3.07 12.67 28.41
N ASP A 42 -3.80 11.89 27.60
CA ASP A 42 -3.20 11.07 26.55
C ASP A 42 -2.81 11.93 25.35
N GLU A 43 -1.71 12.66 25.51
CA GLU A 43 -1.15 13.49 24.45
C GLU A 43 -0.78 12.68 23.21
N TYR A 44 -0.73 11.34 23.22
CA TYR A 44 -0.34 10.53 22.06
C TYR A 44 -1.52 10.12 21.15
N HIS A 45 -2.71 9.92 21.74
CA HIS A 45 -3.90 9.42 21.03
C HIS A 45 -5.12 10.34 21.07
N PHE A 46 -5.12 11.40 21.88
CA PHE A 46 -6.33 12.18 22.17
C PHE A 46 -6.91 12.90 20.94
N ALA A 47 -8.08 12.43 20.48
CA ALA A 47 -8.99 13.04 19.50
C ALA A 47 -8.34 13.41 18.17
N ARG A 48 -7.66 12.44 17.53
CA ARG A 48 -6.85 12.70 16.34
C ARG A 48 -7.37 12.00 15.12
N ASP A 49 -7.34 12.75 14.02
CA ASP A 49 -7.43 12.22 12.68
C ASP A 49 -6.03 11.78 12.23
N ASP A 50 -5.94 10.54 11.77
CA ASP A 50 -4.74 9.93 11.21
C ASP A 50 -5.16 9.22 9.92
N TYR A 51 -4.47 9.52 8.83
CA TYR A 51 -4.77 8.89 7.55
C TYR A 51 -3.52 8.38 6.86
N ILE A 52 -3.70 7.26 6.16
CA ILE A 52 -2.67 6.64 5.34
C ILE A 52 -3.19 6.55 3.92
N LEU A 53 -2.43 7.09 2.98
CA LEU A 53 -2.63 6.92 1.55
C LEU A 53 -1.56 5.97 1.00
N SER A 54 -1.98 4.89 0.36
CA SER A 54 -1.07 3.92 -0.26
C SER A 54 -1.34 3.77 -1.76
N ILE A 55 -0.27 3.67 -2.56
CA ILE A 55 -0.30 3.34 -3.99
C ILE A 55 0.51 2.07 -4.19
N LYS A 56 -0.14 1.01 -4.69
CA LYS A 56 0.38 -0.35 -4.75
C LYS A 56 0.39 -0.86 -6.19
N PRO A 57 1.44 -0.59 -6.98
CA PRO A 57 1.60 -1.18 -8.29
C PRO A 57 2.01 -2.66 -8.17
N ASN A 58 1.42 -3.50 -9.03
CA ASN A 58 1.76 -4.91 -9.16
C ASN A 58 1.93 -5.24 -10.65
N ILE A 59 3.04 -5.88 -11.00
CA ILE A 59 3.28 -6.40 -12.35
C ILE A 59 3.52 -7.90 -12.24
N GLU A 60 2.81 -8.69 -13.03
CA GLU A 60 3.08 -10.11 -13.19
C GLU A 60 3.42 -10.43 -14.65
N MET A 61 4.51 -11.17 -14.85
CA MET A 61 4.97 -11.59 -16.16
C MET A 61 5.21 -13.11 -16.19
N SER A 62 4.50 -13.80 -17.08
CA SER A 62 4.82 -15.19 -17.44
C SER A 62 6.04 -15.20 -18.36
N LEU A 63 7.16 -15.77 -17.90
CA LEU A 63 8.39 -15.91 -18.69
C LEU A 63 8.37 -17.19 -19.54
N SER A 64 7.72 -18.23 -19.02
CA SER A 64 7.49 -19.53 -19.66
C SER A 64 6.23 -20.17 -19.06
N LYS A 65 5.85 -21.37 -19.52
CA LYS A 65 4.73 -22.13 -18.95
C LYS A 65 4.91 -22.47 -17.46
N SER A 66 6.16 -22.55 -16.99
CA SER A 66 6.49 -22.92 -15.61
C SER A 66 7.09 -21.77 -14.80
N ILE A 67 7.40 -20.62 -15.40
CA ILE A 67 8.10 -19.52 -14.71
C ILE A 67 7.29 -18.24 -14.78
N LYS A 68 7.05 -17.64 -13.61
CA LYS A 68 6.42 -16.33 -13.46
C LYS A 68 7.31 -15.40 -12.64
N LEU A 69 7.41 -14.15 -13.08
CA LEU A 69 8.03 -13.05 -12.35
C LEU A 69 6.91 -12.14 -11.83
N LYS A 70 6.89 -11.87 -10.54
CA LYS A 70 5.99 -10.87 -9.95
C LYS A 70 6.83 -9.74 -9.35
N THR A 71 6.41 -8.50 -9.57
CA THR A 71 6.94 -7.36 -8.84
C THR A 71 5.79 -6.67 -8.12
N ASN A 72 6.07 -6.25 -6.89
CA ASN A 72 5.13 -5.53 -6.04
C ASN A 72 5.83 -4.29 -5.51
N GLY A 73 5.21 -3.12 -5.71
CA GLY A 73 5.61 -1.88 -5.07
C GLY A 73 4.55 -1.43 -4.09
N SER A 74 4.96 -0.67 -3.07
CA SER A 74 4.06 0.08 -2.20
C SER A 74 4.70 1.43 -1.92
N PHE A 75 3.99 2.50 -2.23
CA PHE A 75 4.29 3.82 -1.70
C PHE A 75 3.21 4.17 -0.68
N GLU A 76 3.59 4.47 0.55
CA GLU A 76 2.65 4.86 1.60
C GLU A 76 3.04 6.22 2.17
N LYS A 77 2.06 7.09 2.36
CA LYS A 77 2.20 8.35 3.06
C LYS A 77 1.20 8.39 4.21
N ARG A 78 1.71 8.61 5.42
CA ARG A 78 0.89 8.79 6.62
C ARG A 78 0.98 10.23 7.10
N ASN A 79 -0.15 10.82 7.46
CA ASN A 79 -0.20 12.13 8.12
C ASN A 79 -1.10 12.04 9.35
N THR A 80 -0.81 12.83 10.38
CA THR A 80 -1.62 12.89 11.59
C THR A 80 -1.83 14.33 12.00
N ASP A 81 -3.06 14.69 12.38
CA ASP A 81 -3.35 16.01 12.93
C ASP A 81 -3.08 15.97 14.44
N SER A 82 -1.86 16.32 14.85
CA SER A 82 -1.45 16.33 16.25
C SER A 82 -1.01 17.73 16.68
N PRO A 83 -1.56 18.29 17.77
CA PRO A 83 -1.08 19.57 18.28
C PRO A 83 0.32 19.50 18.93
N PHE A 84 0.97 18.33 18.93
CA PHE A 84 2.27 18.09 19.55
C PHE A 84 3.28 17.63 18.49
N GLU A 85 4.24 18.50 18.20
CA GLU A 85 5.25 18.30 17.15
C GLU A 85 6.05 16.99 17.31
N VAL A 86 6.31 16.54 18.54
CA VAL A 86 7.03 15.28 18.79
C VAL A 86 6.28 14.07 18.21
N ILE A 87 4.95 14.14 18.16
CA ILE A 87 4.11 13.03 17.73
C ILE A 87 3.83 13.10 16.23
N GLU A 88 3.71 14.31 15.66
CA GLU A 88 3.73 14.48 14.20
C GLU A 88 5.02 13.85 13.63
N ARG A 89 6.19 14.19 14.18
CA ARG A 89 7.48 13.64 13.72
C ARG A 89 7.61 12.12 13.83
N ASP A 90 6.91 11.50 14.78
CA ASP A 90 6.95 10.04 14.99
C ASP A 90 5.99 9.28 14.06
N LYS A 91 4.83 9.87 13.77
CA LYS A 91 3.75 9.20 13.02
C LYS A 91 3.70 9.57 11.54
N GLU A 92 4.17 10.75 11.17
CA GLU A 92 4.23 11.17 9.77
C GLU A 92 5.44 10.53 9.08
N TYR A 93 5.17 9.80 8.00
CA TYR A 93 6.22 9.17 7.23
C TYR A 93 5.82 8.99 5.76
N GLU A 94 6.86 8.82 4.94
CA GLU A 94 6.75 8.30 3.58
C GLU A 94 7.56 7.00 3.52
N LEU A 95 6.89 5.91 3.14
CA LEU A 95 7.49 4.58 3.05
C LEU A 95 7.42 4.11 1.60
N PHE A 96 8.55 3.60 1.10
CA PHE A 96 8.62 2.94 -0.20
C PHE A 96 9.11 1.51 -0.03
N GLU A 97 8.31 0.55 -0.48
CA GLU A 97 8.64 -0.86 -0.49
C GLU A 97 8.61 -1.39 -1.92
N PHE A 98 9.56 -2.27 -2.23
CA PHE A 98 9.64 -2.93 -3.53
C PHE A 98 10.08 -4.38 -3.35
N GLY A 99 9.38 -5.28 -4.02
CA GLY A 99 9.66 -6.71 -4.03
C GLY A 99 9.68 -7.27 -5.43
N ILE A 100 10.51 -8.29 -5.61
CA ILE A 100 10.57 -9.13 -6.81
C ILE A 100 10.46 -10.58 -6.35
N THR A 101 9.55 -11.33 -6.95
CA THR A 101 9.35 -12.76 -6.68
C THR A 101 9.45 -13.54 -7.98
N LEU A 102 10.28 -14.58 -8.00
CA LEU A 102 10.33 -15.56 -9.09
C LEU A 102 9.62 -16.84 -8.64
N ILE A 103 8.65 -17.29 -9.41
CA ILE A 103 7.83 -18.47 -9.12
C ILE A 103 8.11 -19.52 -10.19
N HIS A 104 8.44 -20.75 -9.76
CA HIS A 104 8.62 -21.90 -10.64
C HIS A 104 7.59 -22.99 -10.29
N SER A 105 6.79 -23.41 -11.28
CA SER A 105 5.80 -24.49 -11.17
C SER A 105 6.36 -25.78 -11.77
N PHE A 106 6.21 -26.91 -11.07
CA PHE A 106 6.64 -28.24 -11.50
C PHE A 106 5.49 -29.04 -12.12
#